data_AF-A0A3L7S9E8-F1
#
_entry.id   AF-A0A3L7S9E8-F1
#
_cell.length_a   1.000
_cell.length_b   1.000
_cell.length_c   1.000
_cell.angle_alpha   90.00
_cell.angle_beta   90.00
_cell.angle_gamma   90.00
#
_symmetry.space_group_name_H-M   'P 1'
#
loop_
_entity.id
_entity.type
_entity.pdbx_description
1 polymer ?
#
loop_
_entity_poly.entity_id
_entity_poly.type
_entity_poly.pdbx_seq_one_letter_code
_entity_poly.pdbx_strand_id
1 'polypeptide(L)'
;MHGAAPAHAPRGGEALARLPETLPSWSRGWMAALAGILEASAPKPGNVHPGAAFDDLCYDELVAAALAIAPAMDRATARPLGRTILDAVAATRRVVRSNANLGIVLALAPL
;
A
#
# COMPACT_ATOMS: atom_id res chain seq x y z
N MET A 1 -16.11 33.20 10.54
CA MET A 1 -16.92 31.99 10.25
C MET A 1 -16.19 31.20 9.17
N HIS A 2 -15.33 30.27 9.57
CA HIS A 2 -14.62 29.38 8.64
C HIS A 2 -15.64 28.38 8.09
N GLY A 3 -15.95 28.49 6.80
CA GLY A 3 -16.81 27.55 6.10
C GLY A 3 -16.18 26.16 6.14
N ALA A 4 -16.92 25.18 6.67
CA ALA A 4 -16.53 23.79 6.63
C ALA A 4 -16.33 23.38 5.16
N ALA A 5 -15.09 23.01 4.82
CA ALA A 5 -14.81 22.32 3.56
C ALA A 5 -15.68 21.05 3.50
N PRO A 6 -16.23 20.69 2.32
CA PRO A 6 -17.07 19.52 2.19
C PRO A 6 -16.30 18.28 2.65
N ALA A 7 -16.89 17.50 3.56
CA ALA A 7 -16.33 16.23 4.02
C ALA A 7 -16.20 15.25 2.84
N HIS A 8 -15.02 15.21 2.22
CA HIS A 8 -14.67 14.15 1.28
C HIS A 8 -14.20 12.94 2.08
N ALA A 9 -15.15 12.11 2.49
CA ALA A 9 -14.86 10.84 3.13
C ALA A 9 -14.09 9.93 2.14
N PRO A 10 -12.92 9.37 2.50
CA PRO A 10 -12.31 8.33 1.69
C PRO A 10 -13.04 7.01 1.91
N ARG A 11 -13.28 6.30 0.81
CA ARG A 11 -13.94 4.98 0.74
C ARG A 11 -12.97 3.86 1.16
N GLY A 12 -12.27 3.99 2.28
CA GLY A 12 -11.19 3.06 2.70
C GLY A 12 -11.60 1.58 2.67
N GLY A 13 -12.85 1.28 3.02
CA GLY A 13 -13.43 -0.06 2.89
C GLY A 13 -13.47 -0.62 1.47
N GLU A 14 -13.62 0.19 0.43
CA GLU A 14 -13.61 -0.27 -0.98
C GLU A 14 -12.23 -0.75 -1.42
N ALA A 15 -11.15 -0.14 -0.92
CA ALA A 15 -9.78 -0.55 -1.24
C ALA A 15 -9.44 -1.89 -0.59
N LEU A 16 -9.80 -2.05 0.69
CA LEU A 16 -9.63 -3.29 1.45
C LEU A 16 -10.46 -4.45 0.87
N ALA A 17 -11.65 -4.16 0.32
CA ALA A 17 -12.49 -5.17 -0.33
C ALA A 17 -11.90 -5.77 -1.62
N ARG A 18 -10.84 -5.18 -2.18
CA ARG A 18 -10.18 -5.63 -3.42
C ARG A 18 -8.89 -6.42 -3.16
N LEU A 19 -8.62 -6.76 -1.91
CA LEU A 19 -7.42 -7.47 -1.51
C LEU A 19 -7.45 -8.96 -1.87
N PRO A 20 -6.28 -9.59 -2.06
CA PRO A 20 -6.20 -11.04 -2.23
C PRO A 20 -6.76 -11.77 -1.00
N GLU A 21 -7.53 -12.84 -1.23
CA GLU A 21 -8.20 -13.60 -0.16
C GLU A 21 -7.23 -14.30 0.80
N THR A 22 -6.01 -14.61 0.34
CA THR A 22 -5.01 -15.29 1.16
C THR A 22 -3.62 -14.70 0.97
N LEU A 23 -2.93 -14.49 2.08
CA LEU A 23 -1.52 -14.15 2.17
C LEU A 23 -0.86 -15.22 3.04
N PRO A 24 -0.03 -16.13 2.48
CA PRO A 24 0.60 -17.16 3.28
C PRO A 24 1.45 -16.55 4.40
N SER A 25 1.22 -16.96 5.65
CA SER A 25 1.94 -16.40 6.78
C SER A 25 3.45 -16.58 6.61
N TRP A 26 4.21 -15.53 6.93
CA TRP A 26 5.68 -15.50 6.86
C TRP A 26 6.27 -15.65 5.44
N SER A 27 5.46 -15.59 4.39
CA SER A 27 5.98 -15.50 3.03
C SER A 27 6.73 -14.18 2.79
N ARG A 28 7.53 -14.10 1.72
CA ARG A 28 8.23 -12.86 1.34
C ARG A 28 7.24 -11.73 1.12
N GLY A 29 6.13 -12.01 0.45
CA GLY A 29 5.03 -11.08 0.24
C GLY A 29 4.36 -10.65 1.53
N TRP A 30 4.14 -11.58 2.46
CA TRP A 30 3.60 -11.26 3.78
C TRP A 30 4.52 -10.30 4.55
N MET A 31 5.83 -10.58 4.58
CA MET A 31 6.82 -9.73 5.25
C MET A 31 6.89 -8.34 4.60
N ALA A 32 6.81 -8.27 3.27
CA ALA A 32 6.79 -7.00 2.55
C ALA A 32 5.53 -6.18 2.84
N ALA A 33 4.38 -6.83 2.90
CA ALA A 33 3.12 -6.19 3.29
C ALA A 33 3.18 -5.68 4.72
N LEU A 34 3.70 -6.49 5.67
CA LEU A 34 3.87 -6.08 7.05
C LEU A 34 4.78 -4.85 7.16
N ALA A 35 5.91 -4.84 6.47
CA ALA A 35 6.80 -3.68 6.43
C ALA A 35 6.09 -2.42 5.93
N GLY A 36 5.27 -2.54 4.88
CA GLY A 36 4.48 -1.41 4.37
C GLY A 36 3.40 -0.92 5.35
N ILE A 37 2.75 -1.82 6.08
CA ILE A 37 1.77 -1.46 7.12
C ILE A 37 2.45 -0.75 8.29
N LEU A 38 3.62 -1.24 8.73
CA LEU A 38 4.39 -0.58 9.79
C LEU A 38 4.81 0.83 9.37
N GLU A 39 5.28 1.01 8.14
CA GLU A 39 5.64 2.32 7.58
C GLU A 39 4.43 3.28 7.48
N ALA A 40 3.25 2.76 7.14
CA ALA A 40 2.01 3.55 7.11
C ALA A 40 1.51 3.90 8.52
N SER A 41 1.81 3.07 9.52
CA SER A 41 1.36 3.25 10.90
C SER A 41 2.23 4.23 11.69
N ALA A 42 3.49 4.40 11.28
CA ALA A 42 4.41 5.31 11.93
C ALA A 42 3.94 6.78 11.79
N PRO A 43 3.83 7.56 12.88
CA PRO A 43 3.58 8.99 12.80
C PRO A 43 4.78 9.73 12.19
N LYS A 44 4.54 10.52 11.14
CA LYS A 44 5.59 11.26 10.43
C LYS A 44 5.03 12.57 9.87
N PRO A 45 5.64 13.73 10.19
CA PRO A 45 5.22 15.01 9.63
C PRO A 45 5.22 14.98 8.10
N GLY A 46 4.17 15.51 7.48
CA GLY A 46 4.04 15.58 6.03
C GLY A 46 3.71 14.24 5.35
N ASN A 47 3.33 13.21 6.09
CA ASN A 47 2.95 11.90 5.57
C ASN A 47 1.62 11.42 6.19
N VAL A 48 0.95 10.52 5.48
CA VAL A 48 -0.28 9.87 5.97
C VAL A 48 0.07 8.85 7.05
N HIS A 49 -0.74 8.81 8.11
CA HIS A 49 -0.72 7.82 9.17
C HIS A 49 -2.09 7.77 9.87
N PRO A 50 -2.35 6.88 10.86
CA PRO A 50 -3.69 6.78 11.48
C PRO A 50 -4.24 8.07 12.11
N GLY A 51 -3.36 9.02 12.45
CA GLY A 51 -3.73 10.31 13.05
C GLY A 51 -3.71 11.49 12.07
N ALA A 52 -3.33 11.28 10.80
CA ALA A 52 -3.30 12.32 9.78
C ALA A 52 -3.56 11.75 8.38
N ALA A 53 -4.56 12.29 7.69
CA ALA A 53 -4.90 11.98 6.30
C ALA A 53 -4.87 13.26 5.45
N PHE A 54 -4.74 13.10 4.13
CA PHE A 54 -4.86 14.19 3.15
C PHE A 54 -6.09 13.97 2.25
N ASP A 55 -6.48 15.00 1.51
CA ASP A 55 -7.65 14.97 0.61
C ASP A 55 -7.54 13.87 -0.48
N ASP A 56 -6.32 13.46 -0.84
CA ASP A 56 -6.03 12.53 -1.93
C ASP A 56 -5.48 11.17 -1.49
N LEU A 57 -5.24 10.97 -0.19
CA LEU A 57 -4.70 9.72 0.34
C LEU A 57 -5.01 9.53 1.83
N CYS A 58 -5.52 8.35 2.20
CA CYS A 58 -5.74 7.98 3.59
C CYS A 58 -4.97 6.71 4.03
N TYR A 59 -5.00 6.43 5.33
CA TYR A 59 -4.30 5.29 5.93
C TYR A 59 -4.76 3.94 5.38
N ASP A 60 -6.07 3.72 5.23
CA ASP A 60 -6.63 2.47 4.72
C ASP A 60 -6.15 2.18 3.29
N GLU A 61 -5.98 3.22 2.47
CA GLU A 61 -5.41 3.10 1.13
C GLU A 61 -3.93 2.69 1.17
N LEU A 62 -3.14 3.21 2.12
CA LEU A 62 -1.76 2.75 2.32
C LEU A 62 -1.69 1.29 2.77
N VAL A 63 -2.57 0.87 3.68
CA VAL A 63 -2.68 -0.54 4.11
C VAL A 63 -3.08 -1.44 2.94
N ALA A 64 -4.09 -1.02 2.16
CA ALA A 64 -4.52 -1.76 0.98
C ALA A 64 -3.39 -1.87 -0.06
N ALA A 65 -2.65 -0.79 -0.29
CA ALA A 65 -1.49 -0.79 -1.18
C ALA A 65 -0.39 -1.75 -0.71
N ALA A 66 -0.09 -1.77 0.60
CA ALA A 66 0.89 -2.67 1.20
C ALA A 66 0.50 -4.15 1.04
N LEU A 67 -0.76 -4.49 1.25
CA LEU A 67 -1.25 -5.87 1.08
C LEU A 67 -1.28 -6.30 -0.39
N ALA A 68 -1.62 -5.39 -1.30
CA ALA A 68 -1.73 -5.68 -2.74
C ALA A 68 -0.41 -6.12 -3.40
N ILE A 69 0.75 -5.71 -2.88
CA ILE A 69 2.05 -6.05 -3.48
C ILE A 69 2.53 -7.46 -3.13
N ALA A 70 1.96 -8.09 -2.10
CA ALA A 70 2.46 -9.36 -1.56
C ALA A 70 2.56 -10.48 -2.61
N PRO A 71 1.56 -10.73 -3.49
CA PRO A 71 1.68 -11.78 -4.50
C PRO A 71 2.79 -11.53 -5.54
N ALA A 72 3.17 -10.28 -5.78
CA ALA A 72 4.30 -9.96 -6.67
C ALA A 72 5.62 -10.28 -5.97
N MET A 73 5.74 -9.92 -4.69
CA MET A 73 6.92 -10.16 -3.86
C MET A 73 7.15 -11.65 -3.56
N ASP A 74 6.10 -12.44 -3.41
CA ASP A 74 6.20 -13.91 -3.29
C ASP A 74 6.86 -14.56 -4.50
N ARG A 75 6.72 -13.96 -5.68
CA ARG A 75 7.28 -14.46 -6.94
C ARG A 75 8.63 -13.83 -7.30
N ALA A 76 9.17 -12.97 -6.44
CA ALA A 76 10.35 -12.16 -6.74
C ALA A 76 11.57 -13.00 -7.13
N THR A 77 11.80 -14.15 -6.48
CA THR A 77 12.95 -15.02 -6.75
C THR A 77 12.89 -15.71 -8.11
N ALA A 78 11.71 -15.80 -8.72
CA ALA A 78 11.48 -16.44 -10.01
C ALA A 78 11.27 -15.44 -11.16
N ARG A 79 11.43 -14.13 -10.91
CA ARG A 79 11.15 -13.07 -11.88
C ARG A 79 12.28 -12.03 -11.94
N PRO A 80 12.51 -11.40 -13.11
CA PRO A 80 13.42 -10.25 -13.18
C PRO A 80 12.94 -9.12 -12.26
N LEU A 81 13.87 -8.43 -11.61
CA LEU A 81 13.58 -7.33 -10.66
C LEU A 81 12.60 -6.31 -11.24
N GLY A 82 12.85 -5.82 -12.45
CA GLY A 82 11.98 -4.84 -13.11
C GLY A 82 10.55 -5.37 -13.32
N ARG A 83 10.41 -6.68 -13.55
CA ARG A 83 9.08 -7.31 -13.67
C ARG A 83 8.38 -7.40 -12.32
N THR A 84 9.10 -7.75 -11.26
CA THR A 84 8.58 -7.75 -9.88
C THR A 84 8.06 -6.38 -9.47
N ILE A 85 8.84 -5.31 -9.74
CA ILE A 85 8.45 -3.92 -9.46
C ILE A 85 7.19 -3.55 -10.26
N LEU A 86 7.17 -3.84 -11.57
CA LEU A 86 6.02 -3.53 -12.42
C LEU A 86 4.75 -4.24 -11.95
N ASP A 87 4.84 -5.53 -11.64
CA ASP A 87 3.70 -6.32 -11.20
C ASP A 87 3.18 -5.82 -9.83
N ALA A 88 4.07 -5.41 -8.92
CA ALA A 88 3.70 -4.82 -7.63
C ALA A 88 2.98 -3.48 -7.80
N VAL A 89 3.53 -2.56 -8.59
CA VAL A 89 2.90 -1.25 -8.89
C VAL A 89 1.56 -1.44 -9.59
N ALA A 90 1.47 -2.38 -10.54
CA ALA A 90 0.21 -2.70 -11.21
C ALA A 90 -0.85 -3.26 -10.24
N ALA A 91 -0.44 -4.05 -9.25
CA ALA A 91 -1.33 -4.55 -8.20
C ALA A 91 -1.84 -3.41 -7.30
N THR A 92 -0.95 -2.53 -6.84
CA THR A 92 -1.32 -1.32 -6.07
C THR A 92 -2.32 -0.46 -6.84
N ARG A 93 -2.08 -0.21 -8.13
CA ARG A 93 -2.96 0.60 -8.99
C ARG A 93 -4.37 0.03 -9.20
N ARG A 94 -4.62 -1.24 -8.88
CA ARG A 94 -5.97 -1.85 -8.91
C ARG A 94 -6.79 -1.53 -7.67
N VAL A 95 -6.13 -1.27 -6.54
CA VAL A 95 -6.77 -1.05 -5.24
C VAL A 95 -6.79 0.42 -4.82
N VAL A 96 -5.81 1.21 -5.26
CA VAL A 96 -5.70 2.64 -4.95
C VAL A 96 -5.34 3.47 -6.19
N ARG A 97 -5.62 4.78 -6.14
CA ARG A 97 -5.42 5.68 -7.29
C ARG A 97 -3.97 6.12 -7.46
N SER A 98 -3.22 6.24 -6.38
CA SER A 98 -1.83 6.72 -6.37
C SER A 98 -0.81 5.58 -6.23
N ASN A 99 0.46 5.87 -6.50
CA ASN A 99 1.58 4.94 -6.27
C ASN A 99 2.21 5.18 -4.88
N ALA A 100 1.37 5.31 -3.85
CA ALA A 100 1.80 5.80 -2.53
C ALA A 100 2.85 4.91 -1.84
N ASN A 101 2.95 3.63 -2.20
CA ASN A 101 3.92 2.69 -1.64
C ASN A 101 5.10 2.38 -2.60
N LEU A 102 5.30 3.17 -3.67
CA LEU A 102 6.38 2.92 -4.64
C LEU A 102 7.76 2.88 -3.98
N GLY A 103 8.03 3.78 -3.02
CA GLY A 103 9.30 3.78 -2.28
C GLY A 103 9.56 2.46 -1.56
N ILE A 104 8.53 1.90 -0.90
CA ILE A 104 8.60 0.59 -0.24
C ILE A 104 8.87 -0.52 -1.27
N VAL A 105 8.15 -0.52 -2.40
CA VAL A 105 8.36 -1.52 -3.47
C VAL A 105 9.81 -1.49 -3.96
N LEU A 106 10.37 -0.30 -4.19
CA LEU A 106 11.75 -0.14 -4.65
C LEU A 106 12.79 -0.54 -3.59
N ALA A 107 12.49 -0.33 -2.31
CA ALA A 107 13.37 -0.75 -1.22
C ALA A 107 13.37 -2.27 -1.00
N LEU A 108 12.21 -2.93 -1.15
CA LEU A 108 12.04 -4.35 -0.82
C LEU A 108 12.25 -5.30 -1.99
N ALA A 109 11.88 -4.92 -3.22
CA ALA A 109 11.99 -5.82 -4.37
C ALA A 109 13.40 -6.37 -4.66
N PRO A 110 14.51 -5.63 -4.38
CA PRO A 110 15.87 -6.14 -4.58
C PRO A 110 16.38 -7.11 -3.49
N LEU A 111 15.71 -7.18 -2.33
CA LEU A 111 16.00 -8.14 -1.25
C LEU A 111 15.46 -9.52 -1.61
#